data_AF-A0A1I8GKH7-F1
#
_entry.id   AF-A0A1I8GKH7-F1
#
_cell.length_a   1.000
_cell.length_b   1.000
_cell.length_c   1.000
_cell.angle_alpha   90.00
_cell.angle_beta   90.00
_cell.angle_gamma   90.00
#
_symmetry.space_group_name_H-M   'P 1'
#
loop_
_entity.id
_entity.type
_entity.pdbx_description
1 polymer ?
#
loop_
_entity_poly.entity_id
_entity_poly.type
_entity_poly.pdbx_seq_one_letter_code
_entity_poly.pdbx_strand_id
1 'polypeptide(L)'
;IEENGMSDMVGGVWFAGRSFLGLSKLLLGTDDYDEILELASKGKRNSVDTEVKDVIANDPNSPYGQFPPNLPIFSFGKVIDTDKKLSDLSREDLANSLVFSFAYNAFSQLALVAQTSKVSKLYMGGNFFRHELIRSEIVKTMRLFTGDAIAVNFVKTGHTGAIGAMISKPEDELKYLAFMQQAEQQPTQGASS
;
A
#
# COMPACT_ATOMS: atom_id res chain seq x y z
N ILE A 1 0.49 -18.03 6.23
CA ILE A 1 0.83 -18.98 7.31
C ILE A 1 0.10 -20.26 6.94
N GLU A 2 0.87 -21.29 6.67
CA GLU A 2 0.35 -22.62 6.39
C GLU A 2 -0.24 -23.23 7.66
N GLU A 3 -1.04 -24.29 7.53
CA GLU A 3 -1.68 -24.96 8.68
C GLU A 3 -0.65 -25.54 9.68
N ASN A 4 0.57 -25.81 9.22
CA ASN A 4 1.70 -26.28 10.04
C ASN A 4 2.40 -25.15 10.84
N GLY A 5 1.95 -23.89 10.70
CA GLY A 5 2.55 -22.71 11.34
C GLY A 5 3.77 -22.12 10.63
N MET A 6 4.16 -22.65 9.47
CA MET A 6 5.27 -22.12 8.67
C MET A 6 4.83 -20.91 7.83
N SER A 7 5.80 -20.06 7.50
CA SER A 7 5.59 -18.87 6.68
C SER A 7 6.82 -18.57 5.84
N ASP A 8 6.59 -18.27 4.57
CA ASP A 8 7.63 -17.80 3.65
C ASP A 8 7.53 -16.29 3.43
N MET A 9 8.69 -15.65 3.27
CA MET A 9 8.76 -14.29 2.74
C MET A 9 8.59 -14.33 1.23
N VAL A 10 7.38 -14.02 0.76
CA VAL A 10 7.02 -14.06 -0.67
C VAL A 10 7.32 -12.77 -1.43
N GLY A 11 7.77 -11.71 -0.74
CA GLY A 11 8.12 -10.44 -1.37
C GLY A 11 8.36 -9.31 -0.39
N GLY A 12 8.65 -8.13 -0.94
CA GLY A 12 8.85 -6.90 -0.18
C GLY A 12 8.56 -5.67 -1.05
N VAL A 13 8.07 -4.61 -0.42
CA VAL A 13 7.80 -3.33 -1.09
C VAL A 13 8.79 -2.30 -0.57
N TRP A 14 9.64 -1.79 -1.48
CA TRP A 14 10.60 -0.74 -1.13
C TRP A 14 9.92 0.60 -0.81
N PHE A 15 8.87 0.94 -1.55
CA PHE A 15 8.15 2.19 -1.42
C PHE A 15 7.00 2.08 -0.40
N ALA A 16 7.36 2.04 0.88
CA ALA A 16 6.44 1.75 1.98
C ALA A 16 6.41 2.87 3.05
N GLY A 17 6.15 2.54 4.32
CA GLY A 17 5.84 3.50 5.38
C GLY A 17 6.90 4.59 5.62
N ARG A 18 8.19 4.28 5.59
CA ARG A 18 9.24 5.32 5.75
C ARG A 18 9.32 6.24 4.53
N SER A 19 9.13 5.69 3.32
CA SER A 19 9.06 6.47 2.08
C SER A 19 7.84 7.39 2.08
N PHE A 20 6.71 6.91 2.61
CA PHE A 20 5.51 7.73 2.81
C PHE A 20 5.78 8.93 3.74
N LEU A 21 6.39 8.72 4.91
CA LEU A 21 6.73 9.81 5.83
C LEU A 21 7.78 10.74 5.23
N GLY A 22 8.80 10.20 4.55
CA GLY A 22 9.84 10.99 3.89
C GLY A 22 9.27 11.91 2.80
N LEU A 23 8.42 11.39 1.92
CA LEU A 23 7.74 12.21 0.90
C LEU A 23 6.76 13.21 1.52
N SER A 24 6.05 12.82 2.57
CA SER A 24 5.17 13.72 3.31
C SER A 24 5.96 14.89 3.89
N LYS A 25 7.16 14.63 4.43
CA LYS A 25 8.04 15.68 4.95
C LYS A 25 8.43 16.67 3.86
N LEU A 26 8.79 16.16 2.68
CA LEU A 26 9.23 16.95 1.53
C LEU A 26 8.08 17.77 0.92
N LEU A 27 6.88 17.19 0.78
CA LEU A 27 5.75 17.81 0.07
C LEU A 27 4.82 18.60 1.00
N LEU A 28 4.64 18.17 2.24
CA LEU A 28 3.67 18.71 3.19
C LEU A 28 4.32 19.44 4.37
N GLY A 29 5.65 19.31 4.53
CA GLY A 29 6.40 19.88 5.66
C GLY A 29 6.30 19.07 6.96
N THR A 30 5.59 17.94 6.95
CA THR A 30 5.35 17.11 8.14
C THR A 30 5.57 15.62 7.86
N ASP A 31 6.14 14.94 8.84
CA ASP A 31 6.32 13.49 8.94
C ASP A 31 5.47 12.90 10.07
N ASP A 32 4.62 13.71 10.70
CA ASP A 32 3.65 13.23 11.67
C ASP A 32 2.51 12.50 10.94
N TYR A 33 2.43 11.20 11.15
CA TYR A 33 1.45 10.36 10.47
C TYR A 33 0.01 10.83 10.72
N ASP A 34 -0.32 11.24 11.95
CA ASP A 34 -1.69 11.59 12.28
C ASP A 34 -2.07 12.95 11.65
N GLU A 35 -1.14 13.91 11.62
CA GLU A 35 -1.29 15.18 10.88
C GLU A 35 -1.49 14.92 9.37
N ILE A 36 -0.67 14.04 8.77
CA ILE A 36 -0.76 13.73 7.33
C ILE A 36 -2.16 13.18 6.99
N LEU A 37 -2.70 12.31 7.84
CA LEU A 37 -4.03 11.73 7.59
C LEU A 37 -5.17 12.69 7.91
N GLU A 38 -4.99 13.59 8.86
CA GLU A 38 -5.92 14.68 9.10
C GLU A 38 -6.00 15.61 7.87
N LEU A 39 -4.85 16.02 7.32
CA LEU A 39 -4.78 16.79 6.07
C LEU A 39 -5.47 16.05 4.92
N ALA A 40 -5.12 14.77 4.74
CA ALA A 40 -5.69 13.94 3.69
C ALA A 40 -7.23 13.81 3.82
N SER A 41 -7.77 13.73 5.03
CA SER A 41 -9.22 13.63 5.26
C SER A 41 -10.00 14.87 4.80
N LYS A 42 -9.34 16.03 4.74
CA LYS A 42 -9.92 17.31 4.34
C LYS A 42 -9.72 17.61 2.85
N GLY A 43 -8.82 16.88 2.19
CA GLY A 43 -8.43 17.10 0.81
C GLY A 43 -9.28 16.38 -0.21
N LYS A 44 -9.15 16.80 -1.47
CA LYS A 44 -9.72 16.15 -2.64
C LYS A 44 -8.64 15.98 -3.71
N ARG A 45 -8.17 14.75 -3.89
CA ARG A 45 -7.13 14.44 -4.90
C ARG A 45 -7.54 14.74 -6.35
N ASN A 46 -8.80 15.02 -6.67
CA ASN A 46 -9.23 15.27 -8.05
C ASN A 46 -8.61 16.54 -8.66
N SER A 47 -8.01 17.43 -7.86
CA SER A 47 -7.21 18.57 -8.34
C SER A 47 -5.74 18.20 -8.65
N VAL A 48 -5.29 17.02 -8.21
CA VAL A 48 -3.89 16.54 -8.25
C VAL A 48 -3.72 15.30 -9.15
N ASP A 49 -4.62 14.34 -9.04
CA ASP A 49 -4.59 13.06 -9.74
C ASP A 49 -5.36 13.11 -11.06
N THR A 50 -4.83 12.45 -12.08
CA THR A 50 -5.53 12.20 -13.34
C THR A 50 -6.50 11.04 -13.12
N GLU A 51 -7.78 11.27 -13.39
CA GLU A 51 -8.88 10.31 -13.25
C GLU A 51 -9.27 9.74 -14.62
N VAL A 52 -10.04 8.64 -14.65
CA VAL A 52 -10.53 8.02 -15.90
C VAL A 52 -11.20 9.04 -16.81
N LYS A 53 -12.04 9.92 -16.28
CA LYS A 53 -12.72 10.95 -17.09
C LYS A 53 -11.75 11.90 -17.80
N ASP A 54 -10.59 12.17 -17.20
CA ASP A 54 -9.58 13.04 -17.78
C ASP A 54 -8.86 12.32 -18.92
N VAL A 55 -8.59 11.03 -18.75
CA VAL A 55 -8.03 10.17 -19.81
C VAL A 55 -9.00 10.07 -20.99
N ILE A 56 -10.28 9.81 -20.72
CA ILE A 56 -11.32 9.63 -21.75
C ILE A 56 -11.65 10.93 -22.48
N ALA A 57 -11.51 12.08 -21.82
CA ALA A 57 -11.66 13.37 -22.48
C ALA A 57 -10.59 13.60 -23.57
N ASN A 58 -9.38 13.04 -23.38
CA ASN A 58 -8.26 13.15 -24.32
C ASN A 58 -8.20 11.99 -25.33
N ASP A 59 -8.61 10.80 -24.91
CA ASP A 59 -8.69 9.59 -25.74
C ASP A 59 -10.01 8.85 -25.47
N PRO A 60 -11.08 9.16 -26.23
CA PRO A 60 -12.38 8.54 -26.06
C PRO A 60 -12.40 7.01 -26.23
N ASN A 61 -11.39 6.44 -26.89
CA ASN A 61 -11.28 5.00 -27.13
C ASN A 61 -10.34 4.30 -26.13
N SER A 62 -9.88 5.02 -25.11
CA SER A 62 -8.95 4.49 -24.13
C SER A 62 -9.52 3.26 -23.40
N PRO A 63 -8.72 2.19 -23.18
CA PRO A 63 -9.16 1.02 -22.43
C PRO A 63 -9.61 1.35 -21.00
N TYR A 64 -9.21 2.50 -20.46
CA TYR A 64 -9.66 2.95 -19.14
C TYR A 64 -11.15 3.28 -19.07
N GLY A 65 -11.85 3.44 -20.21
CA GLY A 65 -13.27 3.80 -20.26
C GLY A 65 -14.21 2.78 -19.63
N GLN A 66 -13.74 1.56 -19.37
CA GLN A 66 -14.48 0.52 -18.65
C GLN A 66 -14.53 0.75 -17.13
N PHE A 67 -13.73 1.67 -16.59
CA PHE A 67 -13.64 1.96 -15.16
C PHE A 67 -14.48 3.18 -14.75
N PRO A 68 -14.80 3.33 -13.44
CA PRO A 68 -15.55 4.49 -12.97
C PRO A 68 -14.88 5.83 -13.33
N PRO A 69 -15.61 6.87 -13.76
CA PRO A 69 -15.03 8.14 -14.22
C PRO A 69 -14.11 8.86 -13.21
N ASN A 70 -14.38 8.71 -11.91
CA ASN A 70 -13.60 9.31 -10.83
C ASN A 70 -12.55 8.35 -10.22
N LEU A 71 -12.27 7.23 -10.90
CA LEU A 71 -11.17 6.36 -10.49
C LEU A 71 -9.85 7.04 -10.86
N PRO A 72 -8.91 7.22 -9.91
CA PRO A 72 -7.57 7.72 -10.21
C PRO A 72 -6.84 6.71 -11.11
N ILE A 73 -6.13 7.23 -12.12
CA ILE A 73 -5.29 6.43 -13.02
C ILE A 73 -3.81 6.79 -12.81
N PHE A 74 -3.50 8.09 -12.75
CA PHE A 74 -2.14 8.58 -12.53
C PHE A 74 -2.12 9.52 -11.33
N SER A 75 -1.52 9.07 -10.23
CA SER A 75 -1.26 9.93 -9.08
C SER A 75 -0.37 11.11 -9.47
N PHE A 76 -0.73 12.32 -9.05
CA PHE A 76 -0.07 13.57 -9.43
C PHE A 76 -0.07 13.89 -10.93
N GLY A 77 -0.82 13.15 -11.77
CA GLY A 77 -0.78 13.34 -13.22
C GLY A 77 -1.29 14.71 -13.68
N LYS A 78 -2.25 15.32 -12.97
CA LYS A 78 -2.73 16.67 -13.34
C LYS A 78 -1.66 17.73 -13.18
N VAL A 79 -0.63 17.48 -12.37
CA VAL A 79 0.49 18.41 -12.23
C VAL A 79 1.21 18.61 -13.57
N ILE A 80 1.40 17.53 -14.33
CA ILE A 80 2.00 17.60 -15.67
C ILE A 80 0.96 17.95 -16.74
N ASP A 81 -0.26 17.41 -16.64
CA ASP A 81 -1.30 17.62 -17.67
C ASP A 81 -1.77 19.08 -17.74
N THR A 82 -1.63 19.82 -16.64
CA THR A 82 -2.09 21.22 -16.52
C THR A 82 -1.01 22.20 -16.06
N ASP A 83 0.27 21.81 -16.14
CA ASP A 83 1.45 22.62 -15.78
C ASP A 83 1.34 23.30 -14.40
N LYS A 84 0.88 22.55 -13.39
CA LYS A 84 0.74 23.08 -12.02
C LYS A 84 2.07 23.06 -11.29
N LYS A 85 2.23 24.04 -10.41
CA LYS A 85 3.32 24.10 -9.43
C LYS A 85 2.81 23.64 -8.08
N LEU A 86 3.75 23.29 -7.19
CA LEU A 86 3.42 22.93 -5.81
C LEU A 86 2.63 24.03 -5.09
N SER A 87 2.89 25.30 -5.41
CA SER A 87 2.16 26.46 -4.88
C SER A 87 0.69 26.52 -5.28
N ASP A 88 0.30 25.83 -6.34
CA ASP A 88 -1.06 25.86 -6.89
C ASP A 88 -1.95 24.79 -6.24
N LEU A 89 -1.38 23.97 -5.36
CA LEU A 89 -2.03 22.83 -4.73
C LEU A 89 -2.16 23.07 -3.23
N SER A 90 -3.32 22.74 -2.67
CA SER A 90 -3.50 22.77 -1.22
C SER A 90 -2.71 21.63 -0.57
N ARG A 91 -2.27 21.84 0.68
CA ARG A 91 -1.60 20.78 1.46
C ARG A 91 -2.52 19.58 1.65
N GLU A 92 -3.82 19.84 1.81
CA GLU A 92 -4.86 18.82 1.99
C GLU A 92 -5.03 17.95 0.74
N ASP A 93 -5.10 18.55 -0.45
CA ASP A 93 -5.25 17.80 -1.71
C ASP A 93 -3.99 16.98 -2.01
N LEU A 94 -2.81 17.54 -1.74
CA LEU A 94 -1.52 16.84 -1.84
C LEU A 94 -1.45 15.65 -0.87
N ALA A 95 -1.84 15.86 0.38
CA ALA A 95 -1.88 14.80 1.39
C ALA A 95 -2.86 13.69 0.98
N ASN A 96 -4.04 14.05 0.47
CA ASN A 96 -5.03 13.10 0.00
C ASN A 96 -4.49 12.26 -1.17
N SER A 97 -3.91 12.91 -2.20
CA SER A 97 -3.26 12.19 -3.31
C SER A 97 -2.17 11.26 -2.80
N LEU A 98 -1.24 11.75 -1.97
CA LEU A 98 -0.11 10.98 -1.46
C LEU A 98 -0.54 9.74 -0.66
N VAL A 99 -1.46 9.91 0.29
CA VAL A 99 -1.99 8.79 1.10
C VAL A 99 -2.59 7.71 0.22
N PHE A 100 -3.40 8.13 -0.75
CA PHE A 100 -4.09 7.21 -1.62
C PHE A 100 -3.12 6.55 -2.63
N SER A 101 -2.08 7.24 -3.10
CA SER A 101 -1.03 6.63 -3.93
C SER A 101 -0.33 5.48 -3.22
N PHE A 102 0.04 5.67 -1.95
CA PHE A 102 0.67 4.62 -1.16
C PHE A 102 -0.30 3.49 -0.83
N ALA A 103 -1.56 3.81 -0.54
CA ALA A 103 -2.60 2.79 -0.35
C ALA A 103 -2.81 1.94 -1.61
N TYR A 104 -2.86 2.57 -2.79
CA TYR A 104 -3.01 1.90 -4.07
C TYR A 104 -1.79 1.06 -4.43
N ASN A 105 -0.57 1.56 -4.17
CA ASN A 105 0.67 0.81 -4.36
C ASN A 105 0.73 -0.43 -3.47
N ALA A 106 0.37 -0.30 -2.19
CA ALA A 106 0.29 -1.44 -1.28
C ALA A 106 -0.76 -2.46 -1.75
N PHE A 107 -1.95 -1.98 -2.13
CA PHE A 107 -3.00 -2.81 -2.68
C PHE A 107 -2.53 -3.62 -3.91
N SER A 108 -1.93 -2.98 -4.91
CA SER A 108 -1.59 -3.64 -6.17
C SER A 108 -0.56 -4.74 -5.99
N GLN A 109 0.46 -4.50 -5.15
CA GLN A 109 1.47 -5.50 -4.81
C GLN A 109 0.86 -6.67 -4.02
N LEU A 110 0.03 -6.36 -3.02
CA LEU A 110 -0.62 -7.39 -2.20
C LEU A 110 -1.60 -8.25 -3.01
N ALA A 111 -2.37 -7.64 -3.91
CA ALA A 111 -3.30 -8.35 -4.78
C ALA A 111 -2.54 -9.27 -5.74
N LEU A 112 -1.45 -8.80 -6.35
CA LEU A 112 -0.61 -9.60 -7.23
C LEU A 112 -0.03 -10.82 -6.49
N VAL A 113 0.61 -10.59 -5.34
CA VAL A 113 1.19 -11.68 -4.53
C VAL A 113 0.12 -12.67 -4.09
N ALA A 114 -1.04 -12.19 -3.65
CA ALA A 114 -2.15 -13.05 -3.26
C ALA A 114 -2.64 -13.93 -4.41
N GLN A 115 -2.77 -13.37 -5.62
CA GLN A 115 -3.17 -14.13 -6.81
C GLN A 115 -2.11 -15.16 -7.20
N THR A 116 -0.82 -14.77 -7.25
CA THR A 116 0.28 -15.66 -7.61
C THR A 116 0.44 -16.81 -6.60
N SER A 117 0.31 -16.53 -5.31
CA SER A 117 0.38 -17.51 -4.23
C SER A 117 -0.94 -18.22 -3.95
N LYS A 118 -2.01 -17.94 -4.72
CA LYS A 118 -3.37 -18.51 -4.55
C LYS A 118 -3.93 -18.34 -3.13
N VAL A 119 -3.62 -17.22 -2.50
CA VAL A 119 -4.12 -16.84 -1.17
C VAL A 119 -5.38 -16.00 -1.31
N SER A 120 -6.48 -16.45 -0.69
CA SER A 120 -7.76 -15.75 -0.71
C SER A 120 -8.01 -14.88 0.53
N LYS A 121 -7.11 -14.88 1.52
CA LYS A 121 -7.24 -14.11 2.76
C LYS A 121 -5.96 -13.33 3.05
N LEU A 122 -6.08 -12.01 3.08
CA LEU A 122 -5.01 -11.10 3.44
C LEU A 122 -5.25 -10.50 4.82
N TYR A 123 -4.21 -10.49 5.65
CA TYR A 123 -4.18 -9.79 6.92
C TYR A 123 -3.15 -8.68 6.87
N MET A 124 -3.61 -7.43 6.90
CA MET A 124 -2.76 -6.25 6.91
C MET A 124 -2.53 -5.78 8.33
N GLY A 125 -1.28 -5.89 8.79
CA GLY A 125 -0.80 -5.38 10.07
C GLY A 125 0.24 -4.28 9.88
N GLY A 126 0.53 -3.56 10.97
CA GLY A 126 1.50 -2.48 10.97
C GLY A 126 0.85 -1.10 11.07
N ASN A 127 1.65 -0.12 11.51
CA ASN A 127 1.14 1.20 11.88
C ASN A 127 0.53 1.97 10.71
N PHE A 128 0.91 1.65 9.46
CA PHE A 128 0.38 2.32 8.27
C PHE A 128 -1.13 2.12 8.07
N PHE A 129 -1.70 1.00 8.53
CA PHE A 129 -3.12 0.68 8.33
C PHE A 129 -4.01 1.06 9.54
N ARG A 130 -3.48 1.85 10.50
CA ARG A 130 -4.21 2.19 11.73
C ARG A 130 -5.43 3.07 11.48
N HIS A 131 -5.35 3.94 10.48
CA HIS A 131 -6.39 4.91 10.18
C HIS A 131 -7.41 4.38 9.18
N GLU A 132 -8.68 4.77 9.35
CA GLU A 132 -9.78 4.28 8.53
C GLU A 132 -9.70 4.69 7.06
N LEU A 133 -9.22 5.91 6.77
CA LEU A 133 -9.08 6.43 5.40
C LEU A 133 -8.31 5.47 4.48
N ILE A 134 -7.15 4.99 4.93
CA ILE A 134 -6.32 4.03 4.19
C ILE A 134 -7.05 2.68 4.05
N ARG A 135 -7.62 2.18 5.14
CA ARG A 135 -8.35 0.89 5.13
C ARG A 135 -9.53 0.92 4.17
N SER A 136 -10.33 1.99 4.20
CA SER A 136 -11.50 2.13 3.33
C SER A 136 -11.09 2.17 1.86
N GLU A 137 -9.99 2.87 1.52
CA GLU A 137 -9.53 2.92 0.13
C GLU A 137 -9.01 1.57 -0.33
N ILE A 138 -8.23 0.86 0.49
CA ILE A 138 -7.73 -0.47 0.13
C ILE A 138 -8.88 -1.46 -0.06
N VAL A 139 -9.88 -1.47 0.82
CA VAL A 139 -11.05 -2.35 0.69
C VAL A 139 -11.82 -2.03 -0.58
N LYS A 140 -12.09 -0.74 -0.84
CA LYS A 140 -12.79 -0.30 -2.04
C LYS A 140 -12.05 -0.71 -3.31
N THR A 141 -10.73 -0.48 -3.34
CA THR A 141 -9.88 -0.79 -4.49
C THR A 141 -9.76 -2.29 -4.70
N MET A 142 -9.53 -3.07 -3.64
CA MET A 142 -9.50 -4.53 -3.71
C MET A 142 -10.81 -5.08 -4.26
N ARG A 143 -11.95 -4.65 -3.73
CA ARG A 143 -13.26 -5.09 -4.22
C ARG A 143 -13.49 -4.73 -5.70
N LEU A 144 -13.02 -3.56 -6.14
CA LEU A 144 -13.14 -3.14 -7.53
C LEU A 144 -12.37 -4.05 -8.51
N PHE A 145 -11.16 -4.47 -8.15
CA PHE A 145 -10.28 -5.22 -9.04
C PHE A 145 -10.32 -6.74 -8.86
N THR A 146 -10.69 -7.22 -7.68
CA THR A 146 -10.68 -8.65 -7.36
C THR A 146 -12.05 -9.20 -7.01
N GLY A 147 -13.09 -8.37 -6.96
CA GLY A 147 -14.40 -8.76 -6.43
C GLY A 147 -14.26 -9.31 -5.02
N ASP A 148 -14.91 -10.45 -4.76
CA ASP A 148 -14.85 -11.14 -3.47
C ASP A 148 -13.80 -12.27 -3.42
N ALA A 149 -12.91 -12.37 -4.43
CA ALA A 149 -11.91 -13.43 -4.50
C ALA A 149 -10.83 -13.32 -3.40
N ILE A 150 -10.58 -12.11 -2.91
CA ILE A 150 -9.57 -11.83 -1.87
C ILE A 150 -10.24 -11.08 -0.71
N ALA A 151 -10.37 -11.77 0.41
CA ALA A 151 -10.85 -11.19 1.66
C ALA A 151 -9.72 -10.43 2.37
N VAL A 152 -9.93 -9.13 2.59
CA VAL A 152 -8.98 -8.24 3.26
C VAL A 152 -9.40 -8.00 4.70
N ASN A 153 -8.47 -8.24 5.62
CA ASN A 153 -8.64 -8.01 7.06
C ASN A 153 -7.52 -7.11 7.58
N PHE A 154 -7.82 -6.31 8.61
CA PHE A 154 -6.85 -5.41 9.22
C PHE A 154 -6.64 -5.73 10.69
N VAL A 155 -5.38 -5.77 11.09
CA VAL A 155 -4.99 -5.83 12.49
C VAL A 155 -4.87 -4.41 12.99
N LYS A 156 -5.72 -4.01 13.96
CA LYS A 156 -5.79 -2.62 14.47
C LYS A 156 -4.59 -2.20 15.34
N THR A 157 -3.48 -2.94 15.34
CA THR A 157 -2.28 -2.63 16.11
C THR A 157 -1.02 -2.71 15.25
N GLY A 158 -0.09 -1.77 15.48
CA GLY A 158 1.25 -1.79 14.92
C GLY A 158 2.24 -2.69 15.67
N HIS A 159 1.81 -3.31 16.77
CA HIS A 159 2.68 -4.01 17.71
C HIS A 159 2.67 -5.54 17.57
N THR A 160 2.26 -6.07 16.42
CA THR A 160 2.14 -7.53 16.21
C THR A 160 3.46 -8.26 16.47
N GLY A 161 4.60 -7.68 16.07
CA GLY A 161 5.93 -8.25 16.35
C GLY A 161 6.26 -8.28 17.85
N ALA A 162 5.96 -7.21 18.58
CA ALA A 162 6.20 -7.15 20.03
C ALA A 162 5.27 -8.10 20.80
N ILE A 163 4.00 -8.20 20.40
CA ILE A 163 3.05 -9.17 20.96
C ILE A 163 3.54 -10.59 20.69
N GLY A 164 4.01 -10.88 19.46
CA GLY A 164 4.62 -12.15 19.09
C GLY A 164 5.79 -12.51 20.01
N ALA A 165 6.74 -11.59 20.21
CA ALA A 165 7.88 -11.77 21.11
C ALA A 165 7.44 -12.06 22.56
N MET A 166 6.44 -11.34 23.06
CA MET A 166 5.93 -11.51 24.43
C MET A 166 5.29 -12.89 24.67
N ILE A 167 4.62 -13.47 23.67
CA ILE A 167 3.94 -14.77 23.79
C ILE A 167 4.80 -15.96 23.32
N SER A 168 6.01 -15.68 22.82
CA SER A 168 6.93 -16.70 22.30
C SER A 168 7.37 -17.64 23.41
N LYS A 169 7.49 -18.93 23.10
CA LYS A 169 8.03 -19.94 24.01
C LYS A 169 9.49 -20.25 23.66
N PRO A 170 10.29 -20.80 24.59
CA PRO A 170 11.66 -21.25 24.29
C PRO A 170 11.76 -22.24 23.10
N GLU A 171 10.71 -23.03 22.88
CA GLU A 171 10.63 -23.97 21.75
C GLU A 171 10.54 -23.27 20.39
N ASP A 172 10.01 -22.04 20.34
CA ASP A 172 9.89 -21.24 19.12
C ASP A 172 11.24 -20.63 18.73
N GLU A 173 12.11 -20.37 19.70
CA GLU A 173 13.49 -19.91 19.48
C GLU A 173 14.32 -20.97 18.74
N LEU A 174 14.15 -22.25 19.09
CA LEU A 174 14.82 -23.36 18.40
C LEU A 174 14.40 -23.46 16.93
N LYS A 175 13.12 -23.22 16.62
CA LYS A 175 12.63 -23.18 15.23
C LYS A 175 13.22 -21.99 14.47
N TYR A 176 13.30 -20.82 15.12
CA TYR A 176 13.91 -19.62 14.54
C TYR A 176 15.41 -19.80 14.24
N LEU A 177 16.16 -20.38 15.17
CA LEU A 177 17.59 -20.66 14.99
C LEU A 177 17.82 -21.71 13.88
N ALA A 178 16.97 -22.75 13.81
CA ALA A 178 17.03 -23.74 12.73
C ALA A 178 16.74 -23.10 11.37
N PHE A 179 15.79 -22.18 11.29
CA PHE A 179 15.51 -21.39 10.07
C PHE A 179 16.71 -20.53 9.66
N MET A 180 17.33 -19.81 10.61
CA MET A 180 18.53 -18.99 10.33
C MET A 180 19.69 -19.83 9.81
N GLN A 181 19.94 -21.01 10.39
CA GLN A 181 20.99 -21.92 9.92
C GLN A 181 20.71 -22.47 8.51
N GLN A 182 19.44 -22.75 8.17
CA GLN A 182 19.06 -23.16 6.83
C GLN A 182 19.21 -22.04 5.80
N ALA A 183 18.87 -20.79 6.18
CA ALA A 183 19.03 -19.62 5.32
C ALA A 183 20.51 -19.30 5.05
N GLU A 184 21.41 -19.51 6.02
CA GLU A 184 22.86 -19.36 5.84
C GLU A 184 23.48 -20.45 4.95
N GLN A 185 22.86 -21.62 4.86
CA GLN A 185 23.32 -22.75 4.06
C GLN A 185 22.79 -22.77 2.62
N GLN A 186 21.83 -21.92 2.28
CA GLN A 186 21.37 -21.76 0.90
C GLN A 186 22.38 -20.88 0.13
N PRO A 187 23.06 -21.41 -0.92
CA PRO A 187 23.91 -20.56 -1.75
C PRO A 187 23.04 -19.49 -2.40
N THR A 188 23.54 -18.24 -2.43
CA THR A 188 22.94 -17.13 -3.18
C THR A 188 22.82 -17.51 -4.66
N GLN A 189 21.72 -18.16 -5.03
CA GLN A 189 21.37 -18.37 -6.43
C GLN A 189 20.59 -17.14 -6.88
N GLY A 190 21.21 -16.32 -7.76
CA GLY A 190 20.51 -15.24 -8.46
C GLY A 190 21.24 -13.90 -8.53
N ALA A 191 22.54 -13.89 -8.83
CA ALA A 191 23.20 -12.74 -9.44
C ALA A 191 24.03 -13.22 -10.63
N SER A 192 23.36 -13.66 -11.68
CA SER A 192 24.01 -13.92 -12.96
C SER A 192 23.04 -13.60 -14.10
N SER A 193 23.51 -12.67 -14.95
CA SER A 193 22.99 -12.12 -16.21
C SER A 193 21.74 -11.26 -16.16
#